data_AF-A0AAV0TB37-F1
#
_entry.id   AF-A0AAV0TB37-F1
#
_cell.length_a   1.000
_cell.length_b   1.000
_cell.length_c   1.000
_cell.angle_alpha   90.00
_cell.angle_beta   90.00
_cell.angle_gamma   90.00
#
_symmetry.space_group_name_H-M   'P 1'
#
loop_
_entity.id
_entity.type
_entity.pdbx_description
1 polymer ?
#
loop_
_entity_poly.entity_id
_entity_poly.type
_entity_poly.pdbx_seq_one_letter_code
_entity_poly.pdbx_strand_id
1 'polypeptide(L)'
;MKVATCSAPTNIAVIKYWGKDNVGLNTPMNSSMSITLHQDQLRTTTSVAGGSRLQRTRLECTINKRRRHLHIVSTNSFPTAAGLASSAAGFACLVATLAKFYGISKADEEYPGQLSAIARQGSGSACRSLDGGFVAWQKGERPDGRDSIAVQVANEIHWPGLCAVVCVVDDTHKDTSSTIGMQTTKATSPLLTYRAKHLVAGRMKTMEKAILERDFETLRHTHNAGQQPVIRLVHRYNEQAGCVQAAYTFDAGPNAVVFVEEQHVQQLVSLVHHCFSTPSMMTIRSSIPINRTPSDALLEQMQTNVESGTTFKLPHVPNSIKLMYISRVGGGTRVLLMDEALVDASSLWLPSEQTLRYLATAAAAAAVAGNLAKSKTK
;
A
#
# COMPACT_ATOMS: atom_id res chain seq x y z
N MET A 1 6.95 -28.62 -16.67
CA MET A 1 5.86 -27.65 -16.35
C MET A 1 6.52 -26.40 -15.79
N LYS A 2 6.07 -25.19 -16.14
CA LYS A 2 6.69 -23.96 -15.61
C LYS A 2 5.83 -23.44 -14.46
N VAL A 3 6.48 -23.06 -13.35
CA VAL A 3 5.86 -22.39 -12.20
C VAL A 3 6.72 -21.19 -11.84
N ALA A 4 6.09 -20.08 -11.46
CA ALA A 4 6.74 -18.94 -10.85
C ALA A 4 5.92 -18.48 -9.66
N THR A 5 6.59 -18.11 -8.57
CA THR A 5 5.98 -17.52 -7.38
C THR A 5 6.70 -16.24 -7.03
N CYS A 6 5.96 -15.19 -6.71
CA CYS A 6 6.51 -13.96 -6.17
C CYS A 6 5.69 -13.49 -4.97
N SER A 7 6.28 -12.61 -4.17
CA SER A 7 5.56 -11.75 -3.24
C SER A 7 5.69 -10.28 -3.61
N ALA A 8 4.69 -9.49 -3.24
CA ALA A 8 4.72 -8.03 -3.35
C ALA A 8 4.29 -7.37 -2.03
N PRO A 9 4.92 -6.24 -1.67
CA PRO A 9 4.57 -5.47 -0.50
C PRO A 9 3.32 -4.60 -0.72
N THR A 10 2.67 -4.24 0.38
CA THR A 10 1.78 -3.07 0.43
C THR A 10 2.58 -1.77 0.49
N ASN A 11 1.97 -0.66 0.07
CA ASN A 11 2.55 0.67 0.19
C ASN A 11 1.52 1.65 0.75
N ILE A 12 1.98 2.65 1.52
CA ILE A 12 1.15 3.70 2.11
C ILE A 12 1.53 5.04 1.49
N ALA A 13 0.56 5.72 0.89
CA ALA A 13 0.80 7.00 0.25
C ALA A 13 1.06 8.10 1.27
N VAL A 14 2.15 8.83 1.14
CA VAL A 14 2.43 10.08 1.87
C VAL A 14 1.97 11.29 1.06
N ILE A 15 2.07 11.22 -0.28
CA ILE A 15 1.37 12.14 -1.19
C ILE A 15 0.28 11.37 -1.92
N LYS A 16 -0.98 11.74 -1.66
CA LYS A 16 -2.15 10.95 -2.07
C LYS A 16 -2.44 11.03 -3.57
N TYR A 17 -2.65 9.86 -4.15
CA TYR A 17 -3.36 9.67 -5.42
C TYR A 17 -4.87 9.69 -5.17
N TRP A 18 -5.57 10.66 -5.77
CA TRP A 18 -7.02 10.74 -5.72
C TRP A 18 -7.53 11.43 -6.99
N GLY A 19 -8.25 10.69 -7.83
CA GLY A 19 -8.76 11.15 -9.12
C GLY A 19 -7.93 10.64 -10.29
N LYS A 20 -8.61 10.08 -11.30
CA LYS A 20 -7.98 9.61 -12.54
C LYS A 20 -8.12 10.68 -13.60
N ASP A 21 -7.06 10.95 -14.33
CA ASP A 21 -7.15 11.76 -15.54
C ASP A 21 -7.78 10.93 -16.68
N ASN A 22 -7.19 9.77 -16.98
CA ASN A 22 -7.72 8.78 -17.93
C ASN A 22 -8.10 7.47 -17.21
N VAL A 23 -9.39 7.11 -17.26
CA VAL A 23 -9.93 5.90 -16.62
C VAL A 23 -9.44 4.62 -17.31
N GLY A 24 -9.35 4.61 -18.65
CA GLY A 24 -8.94 3.43 -19.42
C GLY A 24 -7.46 3.08 -19.24
N LEU A 25 -6.61 4.08 -19.05
CA LEU A 25 -5.17 3.90 -18.82
C LEU A 25 -4.79 3.91 -17.32
N ASN A 26 -5.75 4.20 -16.43
CA ASN A 26 -5.52 4.46 -15.01
C ASN A 26 -4.44 5.52 -14.74
N THR A 27 -4.31 6.55 -15.58
CA THR A 27 -3.39 7.68 -15.30
C THR A 27 -4.02 8.62 -14.27
N PRO A 28 -3.23 9.23 -13.37
CA PRO A 28 -3.77 10.02 -12.28
C PRO A 28 -3.84 11.51 -12.64
N MET A 29 -4.67 12.28 -11.92
CA MET A 29 -4.69 13.74 -12.08
C MET A 29 -3.41 14.42 -11.54
N ASN A 30 -2.70 13.75 -10.64
CA ASN A 30 -1.48 14.24 -10.01
C ASN A 30 -0.54 13.08 -9.68
N SER A 31 0.76 13.38 -9.58
CA SER A 31 1.74 12.44 -9.07
C SER A 31 1.45 12.08 -7.60
N SER A 32 1.94 10.94 -7.15
CA SER A 32 1.79 10.48 -5.77
C SER A 32 3.10 9.89 -5.26
N MET A 33 3.24 9.74 -3.96
CA MET A 33 4.43 9.16 -3.34
C MET A 33 4.02 8.28 -2.18
N SER A 34 4.70 7.15 -2.01
CA SER A 34 4.40 6.18 -0.97
C SER A 34 5.66 5.60 -0.33
N ILE A 35 5.46 5.07 0.86
CA ILE A 35 6.43 4.25 1.58
C ILE A 35 6.00 2.80 1.45
N THR A 36 6.89 1.96 0.93
CA THR A 36 6.70 0.52 0.81
C THR A 36 6.91 -0.14 2.18
N LEU A 37 5.97 -0.97 2.63
CA LEU A 37 6.03 -1.63 3.93
C LEU A 37 6.75 -2.99 3.84
N HIS A 38 7.42 -3.39 4.92
CA HIS A 38 8.09 -4.67 4.99
C HIS A 38 7.14 -5.86 4.82
N GLN A 39 7.64 -6.90 4.13
CA GLN A 39 6.82 -7.99 3.63
C GLN A 39 6.50 -9.09 4.66
N ASP A 40 7.12 -9.09 5.84
CA ASP A 40 6.91 -10.17 6.84
C ASP A 40 5.45 -10.35 7.22
N GLN A 41 4.72 -9.24 7.31
CA GLN A 41 3.33 -9.23 7.77
C GLN A 41 2.35 -8.69 6.72
N LEU A 42 2.84 -7.89 5.77
CA LEU A 42 2.02 -7.08 4.86
C LEU A 42 2.37 -7.35 3.40
N ARG A 43 2.28 -8.62 2.97
CA ARG A 43 2.56 -9.08 1.60
C ARG A 43 1.39 -9.80 0.95
N THR A 44 1.37 -9.73 -0.38
CA THR A 44 0.60 -10.63 -1.24
C THR A 44 1.55 -11.62 -1.87
N THR A 45 1.20 -12.91 -1.87
CA THR A 45 1.92 -13.96 -2.59
C THR A 45 1.08 -14.40 -3.78
N THR A 46 1.69 -14.54 -4.96
CA THR A 46 1.04 -15.02 -6.17
C THR A 46 1.90 -16.07 -6.85
N SER A 47 1.30 -17.22 -7.18
CA SER A 47 1.91 -18.26 -8.00
C SER A 47 1.19 -18.41 -9.33
N VAL A 48 1.97 -18.58 -10.41
CA VAL A 48 1.50 -18.83 -11.77
C VAL A 48 2.08 -20.16 -12.26
N ALA A 49 1.23 -21.07 -12.74
CA ALA A 49 1.61 -22.33 -13.36
C ALA A 49 1.05 -22.43 -14.79
N GLY A 50 1.81 -23.05 -15.71
CA GLY A 50 1.38 -23.26 -17.10
C GLY A 50 1.88 -24.56 -17.72
N GLY A 51 1.04 -25.17 -18.57
CA GLY A 51 1.31 -26.42 -19.28
C GLY A 51 0.14 -26.88 -20.17
N SER A 52 0.38 -27.85 -21.06
CA SER A 52 -0.59 -28.37 -22.04
C SER A 52 -1.76 -29.19 -21.44
N ARG A 53 -1.70 -29.54 -20.15
CA ARG A 53 -2.67 -30.43 -19.45
C ARG A 53 -3.64 -29.70 -18.50
N LEU A 54 -3.65 -28.38 -18.50
CA LEU A 54 -4.53 -27.58 -17.65
C LEU A 54 -5.97 -27.58 -18.21
N GLN A 55 -6.79 -28.56 -17.81
CA GLN A 55 -8.19 -28.68 -18.27
C GLN A 55 -9.21 -27.88 -17.44
N ARG A 56 -8.79 -27.17 -16.39
CA ARG A 56 -9.70 -26.40 -15.53
C ARG A 56 -9.06 -25.09 -15.10
N THR A 57 -9.02 -24.11 -15.99
CA THR A 57 -8.48 -22.80 -15.64
C THR A 57 -9.30 -21.66 -16.23
N ARG A 58 -9.61 -20.68 -15.37
CA ARG A 58 -10.58 -19.61 -15.61
C ARG A 58 -10.02 -18.42 -16.40
N LEU A 59 -8.75 -18.46 -16.80
CA LEU A 59 -8.10 -17.48 -17.67
C LEU A 59 -7.44 -18.17 -18.87
N GLU A 60 -7.92 -17.84 -20.07
CA GLU A 60 -7.21 -18.08 -21.32
C GLU A 60 -6.38 -16.85 -21.67
N CYS A 61 -5.08 -17.02 -21.90
CA CYS A 61 -4.24 -16.01 -22.52
C CYS A 61 -3.66 -16.57 -23.83
N THR A 62 -3.80 -15.81 -24.91
CA THR A 62 -3.23 -16.19 -26.22
C THR A 62 -1.84 -15.59 -26.34
N ILE A 63 -0.81 -16.43 -26.38
CA ILE A 63 0.58 -16.01 -26.53
C ILE A 63 1.14 -16.68 -27.78
N ASN A 64 1.70 -15.89 -28.71
CA ASN A 64 2.27 -16.37 -29.98
C ASN A 64 1.30 -17.27 -30.79
N LYS A 65 0.03 -16.88 -30.88
CA LYS A 65 -1.04 -17.64 -31.57
C LYS A 65 -1.26 -19.07 -31.05
N ARG A 66 -0.66 -19.46 -29.91
CA ARG A 66 -0.88 -20.75 -29.24
C ARG A 66 -1.63 -20.50 -27.93
N ARG A 67 -2.81 -21.13 -27.76
CA ARG A 67 -3.56 -21.08 -26.51
C ARG A 67 -2.82 -21.90 -25.45
N ARG A 68 -2.37 -21.24 -24.39
CA ARG A 68 -1.84 -21.91 -23.19
C ARG A 68 -2.64 -21.40 -22.00
N HIS A 69 -3.25 -22.31 -21.25
CA HIS A 69 -3.95 -21.96 -20.02
C HIS A 69 -2.91 -21.63 -18.93
N LEU A 70 -3.20 -20.58 -18.15
CA LEU A 70 -2.43 -20.21 -16.97
C LEU A 70 -3.29 -20.42 -15.74
N HIS A 71 -2.72 -21.06 -14.73
CA HIS A 71 -3.32 -21.17 -13.41
C HIS A 71 -2.66 -20.18 -12.47
N ILE A 72 -3.46 -19.34 -11.83
CA ILE A 72 -3.00 -18.24 -10.99
C ILE A 72 -3.68 -18.35 -9.62
N VAL A 73 -2.89 -18.47 -8.56
CA VAL A 73 -3.35 -18.49 -7.17
C VAL A 73 -2.71 -17.33 -6.44
N SER A 74 -3.48 -16.60 -5.62
CA SER A 74 -2.98 -15.44 -4.89
C SER A 74 -3.58 -15.37 -3.49
N THR A 75 -2.76 -14.98 -2.50
CA THR A 75 -3.19 -14.82 -1.11
C THR A 75 -2.52 -13.62 -0.44
N ASN A 76 -3.16 -13.03 0.57
CA ASN A 76 -2.62 -11.93 1.38
C ASN A 76 -2.32 -12.43 2.80
N SER A 77 -1.24 -11.94 3.40
CA SER A 77 -0.92 -12.21 4.82
C SER A 77 -1.72 -11.35 5.82
N PHE A 78 -2.60 -10.49 5.31
CA PHE A 78 -3.42 -9.54 6.06
C PHE A 78 -4.89 -9.63 5.61
N PRO A 79 -5.86 -9.31 6.49
CA PRO A 79 -7.27 -9.47 6.16
C PRO A 79 -7.69 -8.65 4.93
N THR A 80 -8.37 -9.31 4.01
CA THR A 80 -9.01 -8.64 2.86
C THR A 80 -10.03 -7.63 3.40
N ALA A 81 -10.07 -6.43 2.82
CA ALA A 81 -10.88 -5.28 3.26
C ALA A 81 -10.43 -4.54 4.54
N ALA A 82 -9.30 -4.90 5.17
CA ALA A 82 -8.71 -4.11 6.26
C ALA A 82 -8.09 -2.76 5.82
N GLY A 83 -8.54 -2.17 4.71
CA GLY A 83 -8.07 -0.85 4.26
C GLY A 83 -6.61 -0.74 3.79
N LEU A 84 -5.81 -1.81 3.88
CA LEU A 84 -4.35 -1.87 3.64
C LEU A 84 -3.92 -1.97 2.16
N ALA A 85 -4.65 -1.32 1.25
CA ALA A 85 -4.33 -1.31 -0.19
C ALA A 85 -4.09 -2.71 -0.81
N SER A 86 -4.90 -3.72 -0.43
CA SER A 86 -4.77 -5.12 -0.90
C SER A 86 -4.74 -5.27 -2.43
N SER A 87 -5.47 -4.42 -3.16
CA SER A 87 -5.46 -4.41 -4.63
C SER A 87 -4.11 -3.95 -5.20
N ALA A 88 -3.41 -3.01 -4.56
CA ALA A 88 -2.12 -2.53 -5.03
C ALA A 88 -1.06 -3.65 -4.96
N ALA A 89 -0.94 -4.29 -3.80
CA ALA A 89 -0.04 -5.42 -3.60
C ALA A 89 -0.40 -6.59 -4.52
N GLY A 90 -1.69 -6.93 -4.67
CA GLY A 90 -2.15 -8.01 -5.53
C GLY A 90 -1.80 -7.84 -7.01
N PHE A 91 -2.04 -6.66 -7.58
CA PHE A 91 -1.70 -6.40 -8.98
C PHE A 91 -0.19 -6.29 -9.21
N ALA A 92 0.56 -5.71 -8.27
CA ALA A 92 2.02 -5.67 -8.33
C ALA A 92 2.59 -7.10 -8.31
N CYS A 93 2.08 -7.95 -7.41
CA CYS A 93 2.50 -9.34 -7.29
C CYS A 93 2.21 -10.12 -8.57
N LEU A 94 1.01 -9.97 -9.12
CA LEU A 94 0.66 -10.63 -10.37
C LEU A 94 1.58 -10.22 -11.53
N VAL A 95 1.88 -8.94 -11.69
CA VAL A 95 2.78 -8.46 -12.75
C VAL A 95 4.18 -9.03 -12.55
N ALA A 96 4.71 -9.00 -11.32
CA ALA A 96 6.01 -9.57 -11.01
C ALA A 96 6.06 -11.08 -11.27
N THR A 97 5.04 -11.83 -10.85
CA THR A 97 4.97 -13.27 -11.07
C THR A 97 4.85 -13.61 -12.56
N LEU A 98 4.06 -12.87 -13.33
CA LEU A 98 3.95 -13.07 -14.79
C LEU A 98 5.25 -12.71 -15.50
N ALA A 99 5.91 -11.61 -15.13
CA ALA A 99 7.21 -11.24 -15.68
C ALA A 99 8.24 -12.36 -15.43
N LYS A 100 8.31 -12.86 -14.18
CA LYS A 100 9.15 -14.02 -13.83
C LYS A 100 8.76 -15.28 -14.60
N PHE A 101 7.46 -15.54 -14.73
CA PHE A 101 6.92 -16.69 -15.45
C PHE A 101 7.26 -16.65 -16.95
N TYR A 102 7.33 -15.47 -17.57
CA TYR A 102 7.72 -15.34 -18.98
C TYR A 102 9.22 -15.14 -19.19
N GLY A 103 9.98 -14.87 -18.12
CA GLY A 103 11.40 -14.52 -18.23
C GLY A 103 11.60 -13.10 -18.75
N ILE A 104 10.65 -12.20 -18.48
CA ILE A 104 10.71 -10.78 -18.83
C ILE A 104 11.37 -10.05 -17.66
N SER A 105 12.42 -9.31 -17.96
CA SER A 105 13.15 -8.43 -17.04
C SER A 105 12.93 -6.96 -17.40
N LYS A 106 13.47 -6.03 -16.59
CA LYS A 106 13.47 -4.60 -16.93
C LYS A 106 14.21 -4.30 -18.26
N ALA A 107 15.18 -5.15 -18.65
CA ALA A 107 15.90 -4.99 -19.91
C ALA A 107 15.07 -5.38 -21.15
N ASP A 108 13.99 -6.14 -20.96
CA ASP A 108 13.09 -6.59 -22.02
C ASP A 108 11.91 -5.63 -22.24
N GLU A 109 11.82 -4.54 -21.45
CA GLU A 109 10.75 -3.57 -21.59
C GLU A 109 10.83 -2.81 -22.92
N GLU A 110 9.70 -2.67 -23.61
CA GLU A 110 9.59 -1.89 -24.85
C GLU A 110 9.89 -0.40 -24.61
N TYR A 111 9.65 0.08 -23.39
CA TYR A 111 9.95 1.43 -22.94
C TYR A 111 10.19 1.43 -21.42
N PRO A 112 10.99 2.36 -20.88
CA PRO A 112 11.28 2.41 -19.45
C PRO A 112 10.01 2.46 -18.58
N GLY A 113 9.88 1.53 -17.64
CA GLY A 113 8.77 1.48 -16.69
C GLY A 113 7.51 0.79 -17.23
N GLN A 114 7.61 0.00 -18.30
CA GLN A 114 6.50 -0.74 -18.89
C GLN A 114 5.79 -1.66 -17.88
N LEU A 115 6.53 -2.41 -17.05
CA LEU A 115 5.95 -3.28 -16.02
C LEU A 115 5.17 -2.45 -14.97
N SER A 116 5.69 -1.27 -14.62
CA SER A 116 5.00 -0.31 -13.78
C SER A 116 3.70 0.18 -14.43
N ALA A 117 3.71 0.51 -15.72
CA ALA A 117 2.52 0.91 -16.46
C ALA A 117 1.47 -0.21 -16.54
N ILE A 118 1.89 -1.47 -16.69
CA ILE A 118 1.00 -2.65 -16.67
C ILE A 118 0.36 -2.81 -15.27
N ALA A 119 1.15 -2.69 -14.20
CA ALA A 119 0.63 -2.74 -12.83
C ALA A 119 -0.39 -1.61 -12.58
N ARG A 120 -0.08 -0.38 -13.02
CA ARG A 120 -0.96 0.78 -12.96
C ARG A 120 -2.30 0.53 -13.66
N GLN A 121 -2.28 -0.07 -14.85
CA GLN A 121 -3.50 -0.39 -15.60
C GLN A 121 -4.40 -1.38 -14.87
N GLY A 122 -3.83 -2.32 -14.10
CA GLY A 122 -4.60 -3.19 -13.24
C GLY A 122 -5.18 -2.48 -12.01
N SER A 123 -4.32 -1.79 -11.26
CA SER A 123 -4.69 -0.95 -10.12
C SER A 123 -3.69 0.20 -10.01
N GLY A 124 -4.15 1.45 -10.11
CA GLY A 124 -3.26 2.62 -10.26
C GLY A 124 -2.07 2.64 -9.30
N SER A 125 -2.32 2.49 -8.00
CA SER A 125 -1.26 2.48 -6.97
C SER A 125 -0.39 1.22 -6.93
N ALA A 126 -0.71 0.17 -7.67
CA ALA A 126 0.09 -1.05 -7.75
C ALA A 126 1.47 -0.80 -8.36
N CYS A 127 1.60 0.17 -9.27
CA CYS A 127 2.90 0.52 -9.86
C CYS A 127 3.96 0.84 -8.79
N ARG A 128 3.56 1.46 -7.67
CA ARG A 128 4.47 1.81 -6.57
C ARG A 128 4.89 0.64 -5.70
N SER A 129 4.20 -0.50 -5.78
CA SER A 129 4.53 -1.72 -5.04
C SER A 129 5.53 -2.63 -5.76
N LEU A 130 5.96 -2.27 -6.98
CA LEU A 130 7.00 -3.03 -7.69
C LEU A 130 8.39 -2.82 -7.07
N ASP A 131 8.70 -1.58 -6.68
CA ASP A 131 9.98 -1.20 -6.07
C ASP A 131 9.84 -1.00 -4.53
N GLY A 132 10.99 -1.06 -3.84
CA GLY A 132 11.08 -0.91 -2.39
C GLY A 132 11.35 0.52 -1.93
N GLY A 133 11.36 0.73 -0.61
CA GLY A 133 11.72 2.01 -0.02
C GLY A 133 10.64 3.07 -0.19
N PHE A 134 11.02 4.17 -0.83
CA PHE A 134 10.20 5.33 -1.09
C PHE A 134 9.98 5.45 -2.60
N VAL A 135 8.73 5.46 -3.02
CA VAL A 135 8.38 5.31 -4.45
C VAL A 135 7.42 6.42 -4.87
N ALA A 136 7.81 7.17 -5.91
CA ALA A 136 6.99 8.17 -6.56
C ALA A 136 6.28 7.55 -7.76
N TRP A 137 4.98 7.75 -7.91
CA TRP A 137 4.27 7.55 -9.18
C TRP A 137 4.13 8.89 -9.88
N GLN A 138 4.84 9.04 -11.00
CA GLN A 138 4.78 10.20 -11.86
C GLN A 138 3.47 10.21 -12.65
N LYS A 139 2.78 11.36 -12.69
CA LYS A 139 1.49 11.47 -13.37
C LYS A 139 1.59 11.15 -14.86
N GLY A 140 2.72 11.49 -15.50
CA GLY A 140 2.91 11.46 -16.95
C GLY A 140 2.18 12.60 -17.66
N GLU A 141 2.61 12.93 -18.86
CA GLU A 141 2.00 13.94 -19.73
C GLU A 141 1.62 13.38 -21.10
N ARG A 142 2.17 12.21 -21.46
CA ARG A 142 1.86 11.58 -22.75
C ARG A 142 0.44 11.02 -22.77
N PRO A 143 -0.31 11.23 -23.86
CA PRO A 143 -1.66 10.67 -24.03
C PRO A 143 -1.70 9.13 -23.99
N ASP A 144 -0.62 8.47 -24.38
CA ASP A 144 -0.49 7.00 -24.32
C ASP A 144 -0.18 6.48 -22.91
N GLY A 145 0.10 7.38 -21.96
CA GLY A 145 0.42 7.08 -20.57
C GLY A 145 1.73 6.32 -20.36
N ARG A 146 2.63 6.26 -21.36
CA ARG A 146 3.89 5.51 -21.25
C ARG A 146 4.88 6.14 -20.25
N ASP A 147 4.73 7.42 -19.94
CA ASP A 147 5.53 8.16 -18.95
C ASP A 147 4.84 8.28 -17.58
N SER A 148 3.65 7.69 -17.40
CA SER A 148 2.97 7.63 -16.11
C SER A 148 3.45 6.40 -15.32
N ILE A 149 4.66 6.48 -14.78
CA ILE A 149 5.38 5.33 -14.19
C ILE A 149 5.78 5.57 -12.73
N ALA A 150 6.05 4.48 -12.01
CA ALA A 150 6.66 4.50 -10.69
C ALA A 150 8.19 4.61 -10.81
N VAL A 151 8.79 5.39 -9.93
CA VAL A 151 10.22 5.64 -9.81
C VAL A 151 10.61 5.56 -8.34
N GLN A 152 11.65 4.79 -8.02
CA GLN A 152 12.21 4.73 -6.68
C GLN A 152 12.93 6.04 -6.37
N VAL A 153 12.50 6.73 -5.32
CA VAL A 153 13.13 7.94 -4.77
C VAL A 153 14.33 7.55 -3.92
N ALA A 154 14.14 6.57 -3.04
CA ALA A 154 15.19 6.00 -2.20
C ALA A 154 14.84 4.55 -1.87
N ASN A 155 15.84 3.69 -1.68
CA ASN A 155 15.63 2.29 -1.35
C ASN A 155 15.30 2.09 0.15
N GLU A 156 15.01 0.86 0.55
CA GLU A 156 14.59 0.51 1.90
C GLU A 156 15.67 0.70 2.97
N ILE A 157 16.95 0.64 2.59
CA ILE A 157 18.07 0.87 3.52
C ILE A 157 18.35 2.36 3.72
N HIS A 158 17.73 3.25 2.94
CA HIS A 158 17.97 4.67 3.03
C HIS A 158 17.49 5.26 4.35
N TRP A 159 16.40 4.78 4.95
CA TRP A 159 15.88 5.31 6.21
C TRP A 159 15.44 4.17 7.15
N PRO A 160 16.40 3.42 7.72
CA PRO A 160 16.11 2.15 8.40
C PRO A 160 15.35 2.30 9.72
N GLY A 161 15.47 3.46 10.38
CA GLY A 161 14.75 3.79 11.61
C GLY A 161 13.27 4.10 11.40
N LEU A 162 12.84 4.42 10.17
CA LEU A 162 11.46 4.79 9.91
C LEU A 162 10.54 3.58 10.01
N CYS A 163 9.58 3.65 10.91
CA CYS A 163 8.57 2.64 11.16
C CYS A 163 7.17 3.16 10.82
N ALA A 164 6.25 2.21 10.60
CA ALA A 164 4.83 2.47 10.38
C ALA A 164 4.00 1.63 11.36
N VAL A 165 3.19 2.31 12.17
CA VAL A 165 2.17 1.72 13.05
C VAL A 165 0.82 1.84 12.35
N VAL A 166 0.31 0.74 11.82
CA VAL A 166 -0.99 0.69 11.16
C VAL A 166 -2.05 0.26 12.18
N CYS A 167 -2.91 1.20 12.54
CA CYS A 167 -4.06 1.00 13.41
C CYS A 167 -5.28 0.61 12.57
N VAL A 168 -5.66 -0.67 12.64
CA VAL A 168 -6.84 -1.20 11.96
C VAL A 168 -8.03 -1.10 12.90
N VAL A 169 -9.00 -0.25 12.52
CA VAL A 169 -10.25 -0.11 13.26
C VAL A 169 -11.25 -1.19 12.84
N ASP A 170 -12.23 -1.44 13.69
CA ASP A 170 -13.38 -2.26 13.32
C ASP A 170 -14.27 -1.47 12.37
N ASP A 171 -14.22 -1.81 11.09
CA ASP A 171 -15.13 -1.22 10.12
C ASP A 171 -15.77 -2.33 9.30
N THR A 172 -17.07 -2.47 9.48
CA THR A 172 -17.93 -3.37 8.71
C THR A 172 -18.03 -2.83 7.28
N HIS A 173 -17.05 -3.19 6.44
CA HIS A 173 -16.93 -2.82 5.04
C HIS A 173 -16.82 -1.31 4.75
N LYS A 174 -15.97 -0.96 3.78
CA LYS A 174 -15.97 0.41 3.21
C LYS A 174 -17.28 0.65 2.46
N ASP A 175 -18.08 1.62 2.88
CA ASP A 175 -19.32 2.01 2.19
C ASP A 175 -19.11 2.44 0.74
N THR A 176 -17.96 3.07 0.43
CA THR A 176 -17.63 3.53 -0.92
C THR A 176 -16.25 3.06 -1.35
N SER A 177 -16.17 2.37 -2.49
CA SER A 177 -14.88 1.97 -3.07
C SER A 177 -14.07 3.20 -3.51
N SER A 178 -12.74 3.11 -3.44
CA SER A 178 -11.87 4.22 -3.84
C SER A 178 -12.10 4.65 -5.29
N THR A 179 -12.41 3.72 -6.20
CA THR A 179 -12.70 4.03 -7.61
C THR A 179 -13.93 4.90 -7.75
N ILE A 180 -15.03 4.54 -7.10
CA ILE A 180 -16.27 5.32 -7.15
C ILE A 180 -16.04 6.67 -6.46
N GLY A 181 -15.50 6.66 -5.23
CA GLY A 181 -15.27 7.87 -4.45
C GLY A 181 -14.39 8.90 -5.16
N MET A 182 -13.31 8.46 -5.82
CA MET A 182 -12.42 9.39 -6.52
C MET A 182 -13.02 9.95 -7.81
N GLN A 183 -13.86 9.19 -8.52
CA GLN A 183 -14.55 9.67 -9.72
C GLN A 183 -15.67 10.66 -9.34
N THR A 184 -16.43 10.36 -8.29
CA THR A 184 -17.39 11.31 -7.73
C THR A 184 -16.70 12.60 -7.32
N THR A 185 -15.57 12.52 -6.60
CA THR A 185 -14.81 13.72 -6.21
C THR A 185 -14.32 14.50 -7.43
N LYS A 186 -13.85 13.84 -8.49
CA LYS A 186 -13.46 14.49 -9.74
C LYS A 186 -14.63 15.21 -10.40
N ALA A 187 -15.81 14.58 -10.40
CA ALA A 187 -17.00 15.15 -11.02
C ALA A 187 -17.59 16.33 -10.22
N THR A 188 -17.49 16.32 -8.89
CA THR A 188 -18.25 17.25 -8.03
C THR A 188 -17.41 18.25 -7.24
N SER A 189 -16.12 18.00 -7.02
CA SER A 189 -15.29 18.84 -6.15
C SER A 189 -14.38 19.79 -6.94
N PRO A 190 -14.65 21.11 -6.97
CA PRO A 190 -13.74 22.07 -7.60
C PRO A 190 -12.38 22.15 -6.88
N LEU A 191 -12.34 21.82 -5.59
CA LEU A 191 -11.11 21.81 -4.79
C LEU A 191 -10.15 20.70 -5.21
N LEU A 192 -10.64 19.59 -5.77
CA LEU A 192 -9.75 18.53 -6.27
C LEU A 192 -8.92 19.02 -7.46
N THR A 193 -9.54 19.76 -8.39
CA THR A 193 -8.83 20.35 -9.53
C THR A 193 -7.77 21.35 -9.05
N TYR A 194 -8.12 22.22 -8.10
CA TYR A 194 -7.15 23.15 -7.51
C TYR A 194 -5.99 22.43 -6.83
N ARG A 195 -6.28 21.41 -6.02
CA ARG A 195 -5.28 20.56 -5.36
C ARG A 195 -4.31 19.97 -6.37
N ALA A 196 -4.83 19.28 -7.40
CA ALA A 196 -4.02 18.59 -8.39
C ALA A 196 -3.12 19.55 -9.18
N LYS A 197 -3.66 20.71 -9.58
CA LYS A 197 -2.96 21.70 -10.40
C LYS A 197 -1.95 22.54 -9.63
N HIS A 198 -2.25 22.93 -8.40
CA HIS A 198 -1.48 23.97 -7.69
C HIS A 198 -0.73 23.48 -6.45
N LEU A 199 -1.21 22.41 -5.79
CA LEU A 199 -0.64 22.00 -4.50
C LEU A 199 0.28 20.79 -4.61
N VAL A 200 -0.12 19.77 -5.39
CA VAL A 200 0.58 18.48 -5.35
C VAL A 200 1.99 18.55 -5.91
N ALA A 201 2.23 19.30 -6.98
CA ALA A 201 3.57 19.39 -7.59
C ALA A 201 4.61 19.96 -6.61
N GLY A 202 4.26 21.01 -5.86
CA GLY A 202 5.12 21.55 -4.80
C GLY A 202 5.34 20.55 -3.67
N ARG A 203 4.27 19.89 -3.20
CA ARG A 203 4.36 18.88 -2.14
C ARG A 203 5.20 17.66 -2.52
N MET A 204 5.16 17.23 -3.79
CA MET A 204 6.02 16.16 -4.29
C MET A 204 7.49 16.52 -4.13
N LYS A 205 7.90 17.73 -4.55
CA LYS A 205 9.28 18.21 -4.42
C LYS A 205 9.72 18.32 -2.96
N THR A 206 8.86 18.90 -2.10
CA THR A 206 9.14 19.03 -0.66
C THR A 206 9.28 17.66 -0.01
N MET A 207 8.40 16.71 -0.33
CA MET A 207 8.43 15.35 0.23
C MET A 207 9.65 14.55 -0.26
N GLU A 208 9.98 14.66 -1.55
CA GLU A 208 11.16 14.03 -2.13
C GLU A 208 12.43 14.51 -1.43
N LYS A 209 12.58 15.83 -1.26
CA LYS A 209 13.68 16.43 -0.49
C LYS A 209 13.71 15.90 0.95
N ALA A 210 12.57 15.90 1.63
CA ALA A 210 12.48 15.42 3.01
C ALA A 210 12.91 13.96 3.17
N ILE A 211 12.53 13.09 2.22
CA ILE A 211 12.96 11.69 2.22
C ILE A 211 14.46 11.58 1.99
N LEU A 212 15.00 12.28 1.00
CA LEU A 212 16.43 12.24 0.68
C LEU A 212 17.30 12.75 1.84
N GLU A 213 16.83 13.77 2.55
CA GLU A 213 17.52 14.39 3.69
C GLU A 213 17.17 13.74 5.05
N ARG A 214 16.24 12.77 5.08
CA ARG A 214 15.69 12.16 6.31
C ARG A 214 15.11 13.19 7.29
N ASP A 215 14.47 14.22 6.74
CA ASP A 215 13.80 15.26 7.49
C ASP A 215 12.38 14.80 7.91
N PHE A 216 12.29 14.26 9.13
CA PHE A 216 11.05 13.77 9.71
C PHE A 216 10.03 14.89 9.98
N GLU A 217 10.48 16.10 10.30
CA GLU A 217 9.62 17.26 10.54
C GLU A 217 8.86 17.62 9.26
N THR A 218 9.55 17.64 8.12
CA THR A 218 8.90 17.89 6.83
C THR A 218 8.01 16.72 6.38
N LEU A 219 8.35 15.47 6.71
CA LEU A 219 7.52 14.28 6.46
C LEU A 219 6.09 14.44 7.05
N ARG A 220 5.97 15.20 8.15
CA ARG A 220 4.70 15.54 8.80
C ARG A 220 3.69 16.22 7.86
N HIS A 221 4.09 17.04 6.89
CA HIS A 221 3.19 17.95 6.15
C HIS A 221 2.11 17.29 5.26
N THR A 222 1.82 16.01 5.44
CA THR A 222 0.90 15.17 4.67
C THR A 222 -0.51 15.07 5.26
N HIS A 223 -0.82 15.81 6.32
CA HIS A 223 -2.03 15.58 7.11
C HIS A 223 -3.35 16.04 6.49
N ASN A 224 -4.35 15.15 6.56
CA ASN A 224 -5.75 15.50 6.46
C ASN A 224 -6.21 16.10 7.79
N ALA A 225 -6.95 17.21 7.74
CA ALA A 225 -7.66 17.73 8.90
C ALA A 225 -8.75 16.75 9.33
N GLY A 226 -8.81 16.40 10.61
CA GLY A 226 -9.85 15.50 11.14
C GLY A 226 -9.82 15.45 12.67
N GLN A 227 -10.95 15.13 13.27
CA GLN A 227 -11.10 15.01 14.73
C GLN A 227 -10.99 13.56 15.23
N GLN A 228 -10.34 12.67 14.47
CA GLN A 228 -10.21 11.28 14.91
C GLN A 228 -9.35 11.17 16.18
N PRO A 229 -9.72 10.30 17.14
CA PRO A 229 -8.99 10.16 18.40
C PRO A 229 -7.47 9.92 18.25
N VAL A 230 -7.05 9.14 17.25
CA VAL A 230 -5.63 8.88 16.95
C VAL A 230 -4.89 10.16 16.56
N ILE A 231 -5.54 11.06 15.79
CA ILE A 231 -4.97 12.36 15.40
C ILE A 231 -4.66 13.19 16.66
N ARG A 232 -5.63 13.23 17.60
CA ARG A 232 -5.51 13.99 18.84
C ARG A 232 -4.40 13.43 19.74
N LEU A 233 -4.22 12.11 19.78
CA LEU A 233 -3.11 11.47 20.48
C LEU A 233 -1.74 11.85 19.86
N VAL A 234 -1.62 11.80 18.53
CA VAL A 234 -0.36 12.12 17.84
C VAL A 234 0.03 13.58 18.01
N HIS A 235 -0.93 14.51 17.90
CA HIS A 235 -0.65 15.94 18.17
C HIS A 235 -0.17 16.14 19.60
N ARG A 236 -0.82 15.52 20.57
CA ARG A 236 -0.41 15.60 21.97
C ARG A 236 1.01 15.03 22.19
N TYR A 237 1.31 13.91 21.55
CA TYR A 237 2.63 13.27 21.64
C TYR A 237 3.74 14.20 21.12
N ASN A 238 3.52 14.83 19.96
CA ASN A 238 4.46 15.81 19.40
C ASN A 238 4.57 17.08 20.26
N GLU A 239 3.45 17.60 20.77
CA GLU A 239 3.43 18.77 21.65
C GLU A 239 4.27 18.55 22.92
N GLN A 240 4.12 17.39 23.55
CA GLN A 240 4.90 17.03 24.74
C GLN A 240 6.39 16.86 24.45
N ALA A 241 6.74 16.39 23.26
CA ALA A 241 8.13 16.30 22.84
C ALA A 241 8.76 17.65 22.49
N GLY A 242 7.96 18.70 22.25
CA GLY A 242 8.42 19.98 21.72
C GLY A 242 8.89 19.93 20.26
N CYS A 243 8.75 18.78 19.59
CA CYS A 243 9.13 18.56 18.19
C CYS A 243 8.29 17.41 17.59
N VAL A 244 8.34 17.24 16.28
CA VAL A 244 7.59 16.17 15.62
C VAL A 244 8.32 14.84 15.73
N GLN A 245 7.67 13.88 16.39
CA GLN A 245 8.16 12.51 16.56
C GLN A 245 7.24 11.47 15.90
N ALA A 246 5.99 11.84 15.62
CA ALA A 246 5.01 10.98 14.94
C ALA A 246 4.20 11.74 13.89
N ALA A 247 3.95 11.10 12.75
CA ALA A 247 3.16 11.64 11.64
C ALA A 247 2.10 10.64 11.20
N TYR A 248 0.83 11.02 11.22
CA TYR A 248 -0.27 10.15 10.79
C TYR A 248 -0.61 10.28 9.29
N THR A 249 -1.32 9.32 8.73
CA THR A 249 -1.99 9.46 7.45
C THR A 249 -3.18 8.51 7.37
N PHE A 250 -4.17 8.89 6.57
CA PHE A 250 -5.34 8.07 6.26
C PHE A 250 -5.44 7.86 4.75
N ASP A 251 -5.75 6.64 4.34
CA ASP A 251 -6.19 6.34 2.98
C ASP A 251 -7.72 6.42 2.90
N ALA A 252 -8.32 5.81 1.88
CA ALA A 252 -9.78 5.77 1.74
C ALA A 252 -10.39 4.80 2.77
N GLY A 253 -10.49 5.21 4.02
CA GLY A 253 -11.04 4.44 5.13
C GLY A 253 -10.55 4.98 6.48
N PRO A 254 -11.08 4.45 7.59
CA PRO A 254 -10.80 4.96 8.93
C PRO A 254 -9.46 4.51 9.53
N ASN A 255 -8.75 3.57 8.89
CA ASN A 255 -7.48 3.07 9.40
C ASN A 255 -6.41 4.16 9.42
N ALA A 256 -5.84 4.41 10.59
CA ALA A 256 -4.73 5.33 10.76
C ALA A 256 -3.41 4.59 10.50
N VAL A 257 -2.52 5.21 9.74
CA VAL A 257 -1.11 4.80 9.68
C VAL A 257 -0.28 5.90 10.32
N VAL A 258 0.51 5.57 11.33
CA VAL A 258 1.39 6.52 12.02
C VAL A 258 2.84 6.16 11.71
N PHE A 259 3.52 7.03 10.98
CA PHE A 259 4.96 6.99 10.81
C PHE A 259 5.65 7.55 12.04
N VAL A 260 6.73 6.90 12.45
CA VAL A 260 7.47 7.19 13.69
C VAL A 260 8.87 6.60 13.57
N GLU A 261 9.87 7.27 14.16
CA GLU A 261 11.22 6.68 14.27
C GLU A 261 11.22 5.51 15.27
N GLU A 262 12.04 4.50 15.02
CA GLU A 262 12.07 3.26 15.79
C GLU A 262 12.19 3.48 17.31
N GLN A 263 13.02 4.44 17.72
CA GLN A 263 13.24 4.77 19.14
C GLN A 263 11.96 5.23 19.85
N HIS A 264 10.96 5.73 19.12
CA HIS A 264 9.68 6.22 19.63
C HIS A 264 8.54 5.19 19.49
N VAL A 265 8.75 4.08 18.77
CA VAL A 265 7.72 3.06 18.51
C VAL A 265 7.14 2.52 19.83
N GLN A 266 8.00 2.17 20.79
CA GLN A 266 7.56 1.60 22.06
C GLN A 266 6.62 2.54 22.84
N GLN A 267 6.97 3.82 22.95
CA GLN A 267 6.13 4.81 23.63
C GLN A 267 4.80 4.99 22.91
N LEU A 268 4.84 5.24 21.60
CA LEU A 268 3.64 5.48 20.80
C LEU A 268 2.68 4.29 20.84
N VAL A 269 3.18 3.07 20.64
CA VAL A 269 2.36 1.85 20.61
C VAL A 269 1.71 1.58 21.96
N SER A 270 2.45 1.78 23.05
CA SER A 270 1.89 1.61 24.40
C SER A 270 0.79 2.64 24.72
N LEU A 271 0.95 3.88 24.24
CA LEU A 271 -0.08 4.92 24.35
C LEU A 271 -1.32 4.61 23.50
N VAL A 272 -1.13 4.17 22.24
CA VAL A 272 -2.24 3.73 21.38
C VAL A 272 -2.97 2.56 22.03
N HIS A 273 -2.24 1.57 22.56
CA HIS A 273 -2.85 0.46 23.28
C HIS A 273 -3.63 0.94 24.52
N HIS A 274 -3.08 1.84 25.33
CA HIS A 274 -3.77 2.42 26.48
C HIS A 274 -5.05 3.18 26.10
N CYS A 275 -5.02 3.96 25.01
CA CYS A 275 -6.14 4.81 24.60
C CYS A 275 -7.28 4.03 23.91
N PHE A 276 -6.96 2.91 23.25
CA PHE A 276 -7.87 2.26 22.29
C PHE A 276 -8.11 0.77 22.54
N SER A 277 -7.43 0.17 23.51
CA SER A 277 -7.56 -1.26 23.85
C SER A 277 -8.31 -1.47 25.17
N THR A 278 -8.79 -2.69 25.37
CA THR A 278 -9.04 -3.28 26.69
C THR A 278 -8.03 -4.43 26.91
N PRO A 279 -7.73 -4.85 28.15
CA PRO A 279 -6.67 -5.83 28.43
C PRO A 279 -6.75 -7.19 27.69
N SER A 280 -7.87 -7.51 27.03
CA SER A 280 -8.11 -8.82 26.41
C SER A 280 -8.38 -8.84 24.89
N MET A 281 -8.34 -7.72 24.14
CA MET A 281 -8.88 -7.71 22.75
C MET A 281 -7.96 -7.30 21.59
N MET A 282 -6.92 -6.48 21.77
CA MET A 282 -6.14 -5.99 20.62
C MET A 282 -5.01 -6.95 20.20
N THR A 283 -5.02 -7.36 18.93
CA THR A 283 -3.91 -8.12 18.34
C THR A 283 -2.83 -7.16 17.87
N ILE A 284 -1.58 -7.40 18.25
CA ILE A 284 -0.42 -6.64 17.74
C ILE A 284 0.46 -7.60 16.97
N ARG A 285 0.69 -7.31 15.69
CA ARG A 285 1.67 -8.00 14.86
C ARG A 285 2.85 -7.05 14.66
N SER A 286 4.03 -7.50 15.06
CA SER A 286 5.22 -6.65 15.10
C SER A 286 6.46 -7.48 14.81
N SER A 287 7.38 -6.91 14.03
CA SER A 287 8.75 -7.41 13.91
C SER A 287 9.67 -6.84 15.00
N ILE A 288 9.15 -5.93 15.82
CA ILE A 288 9.86 -5.26 16.92
C ILE A 288 9.25 -5.75 18.24
N PRO A 289 10.03 -6.06 19.29
CA PRO A 289 9.49 -6.37 20.61
C PRO A 289 8.69 -5.18 21.17
N ILE A 290 7.48 -5.43 21.68
CA ILE A 290 6.58 -4.36 22.16
C ILE A 290 6.06 -4.71 23.55
N ASN A 291 6.23 -3.78 24.49
CA ASN A 291 5.46 -3.74 25.72
C ASN A 291 4.16 -2.96 25.48
N ARG A 292 3.03 -3.52 25.91
CA ARG A 292 1.70 -2.93 25.70
C ARG A 292 1.35 -1.85 26.73
N THR A 293 2.09 -1.78 27.82
CA THR A 293 1.79 -0.91 28.96
C THR A 293 2.72 0.30 28.95
N PRO A 294 2.19 1.53 28.90
CA PRO A 294 3.01 2.73 29.05
C PRO A 294 3.49 2.85 30.50
N SER A 295 4.66 3.45 30.71
CA SER A 295 5.15 3.77 32.06
C SER A 295 4.32 4.89 32.69
N ASP A 296 4.19 4.89 34.03
CA ASP A 296 3.46 5.94 34.76
C ASP A 296 4.01 7.35 34.46
N ALA A 297 5.34 7.49 34.39
CA ALA A 297 5.98 8.75 34.02
C ALA A 297 5.56 9.27 32.63
N LEU A 298 5.36 8.36 31.67
CA LEU A 298 4.89 8.72 30.31
C LEU A 298 3.42 9.17 30.36
N LEU A 299 2.58 8.50 31.15
CA LEU A 299 1.17 8.90 31.31
C LEU A 299 1.05 10.27 31.98
N GLU A 300 1.84 10.52 33.03
CA GLU A 300 1.86 11.80 33.75
C GLU A 300 2.31 12.94 32.82
N GLN A 301 3.41 12.74 32.06
CA GLN A 301 3.84 13.68 31.03
C GLN A 301 2.72 13.98 30.02
N MET A 302 2.08 12.93 29.50
CA MET A 302 1.01 13.08 28.50
C MET A 302 -0.23 13.81 29.04
N GLN A 303 -0.46 13.84 30.35
CA GLN A 303 -1.61 14.51 30.98
C GLN A 303 -1.30 15.93 31.49
N THR A 304 -0.03 16.28 31.68
CA THR A 304 0.40 17.56 32.25
C THR A 304 0.31 18.69 31.22
N ASN A 305 -0.53 19.71 31.46
CA ASN A 305 -0.67 20.85 30.56
C ASN A 305 -0.06 22.11 31.19
N VAL A 306 0.91 22.70 30.50
CA VAL A 306 1.75 23.80 31.02
C VAL A 306 1.09 25.17 30.83
N GLU A 307 0.17 25.33 29.87
CA GLU A 307 -0.28 26.67 29.44
C GLU A 307 -1.70 27.08 29.89
N SER A 308 -2.58 26.17 30.30
CA SER A 308 -4.01 26.49 30.51
C SER A 308 -4.58 26.10 31.88
N GLY A 309 -3.78 25.54 32.79
CA GLY A 309 -4.25 25.05 34.09
C GLY A 309 -5.25 23.89 34.03
N THR A 310 -5.50 23.33 32.83
CA THR A 310 -6.45 22.23 32.59
C THR A 310 -5.70 20.98 32.12
N THR A 311 -5.81 19.88 32.88
CA THR A 311 -5.18 18.59 32.56
C THR A 311 -5.64 18.07 31.20
N PHE A 312 -4.69 17.69 30.34
CA PHE A 312 -5.03 17.06 29.07
C PHE A 312 -5.58 15.67 29.32
N LYS A 313 -6.83 15.43 28.94
CA LYS A 313 -7.41 14.07 28.97
C LYS A 313 -7.05 13.34 27.70
N LEU A 314 -6.23 12.30 27.84
CA LEU A 314 -5.94 11.33 26.78
C LEU A 314 -7.24 10.77 26.19
N PRO A 315 -7.28 10.52 24.87
CA PRO A 315 -8.42 9.84 24.27
C PRO A 315 -8.62 8.48 24.93
N HIS A 316 -9.87 8.13 25.25
CA HIS A 316 -10.22 6.82 25.77
C HIS A 316 -11.41 6.29 24.97
N VAL A 317 -11.11 5.50 23.94
CA VAL A 317 -12.09 4.92 23.01
C VAL A 317 -11.82 3.41 22.91
N PRO A 318 -12.15 2.65 23.96
CA PRO A 318 -11.81 1.24 24.05
C PRO A 318 -12.42 0.44 22.90
N ASN A 319 -11.69 -0.57 22.44
CA ASN A 319 -12.07 -1.50 21.36
C ASN A 319 -12.26 -0.86 19.97
N SER A 320 -11.90 0.42 19.79
CA SER A 320 -11.96 1.09 18.48
C SER A 320 -10.87 0.62 17.51
N ILE A 321 -9.74 0.15 18.03
CA ILE A 321 -8.67 -0.48 17.24
C ILE A 321 -8.62 -1.97 17.60
N LYS A 322 -8.76 -2.85 16.61
CA LYS A 322 -8.74 -4.31 16.81
C LYS A 322 -7.38 -4.94 16.56
N LEU A 323 -6.63 -4.34 15.63
CA LEU A 323 -5.39 -4.90 15.14
C LEU A 323 -4.38 -3.78 14.87
N MET A 324 -3.14 -3.99 15.31
CA MET A 324 -2.02 -3.13 14.95
C MET A 324 -0.97 -3.93 14.18
N TYR A 325 -0.52 -3.38 13.06
CA TYR A 325 0.70 -3.81 12.39
C TYR A 325 1.81 -2.82 12.66
N ILE A 326 2.95 -3.31 13.14
CA ILE A 326 4.15 -2.52 13.33
C ILE A 326 5.16 -3.05 12.34
N SER A 327 5.46 -2.22 11.34
CA SER A 327 6.29 -2.57 10.19
C SER A 327 7.35 -1.50 9.96
N ARG A 328 8.35 -1.83 9.15
CA ARG A 328 9.41 -0.94 8.71
C ARG A 328 9.25 -0.61 7.24
N VAL A 329 10.07 0.30 6.73
CA VAL A 329 10.30 0.45 5.29
C VAL A 329 10.80 -0.89 4.72
N GLY A 330 10.25 -1.31 3.58
CA GLY A 330 10.49 -2.62 2.99
C GLY A 330 10.94 -2.59 1.53
N GLY A 331 11.59 -3.68 1.11
CA GLY A 331 11.96 -3.92 -0.28
C GLY A 331 10.76 -4.22 -1.20
N GLY A 332 10.99 -4.09 -2.51
CA GLY A 332 10.00 -4.30 -3.57
C GLY A 332 9.64 -5.78 -3.80
N THR A 333 9.09 -6.11 -4.97
CA THR A 333 8.67 -7.49 -5.27
C THR A 333 9.83 -8.49 -5.16
N ARG A 334 9.55 -9.70 -4.66
CA ARG A 334 10.54 -10.77 -4.47
C ARG A 334 10.11 -12.03 -5.20
N VAL A 335 11.05 -12.70 -5.86
CA VAL A 335 10.83 -14.06 -6.37
C VAL A 335 10.97 -15.01 -5.19
N LEU A 336 10.00 -15.91 -5.01
CA LEU A 336 10.03 -16.89 -3.94
C LEU A 336 10.50 -18.26 -4.44
N LEU A 337 10.97 -19.06 -3.49
CA LEU A 337 11.38 -20.45 -3.72
C LEU A 337 10.14 -21.35 -3.88
N MET A 338 10.38 -22.61 -4.24
CA MET A 338 9.32 -23.56 -4.59
C MET A 338 8.48 -24.01 -3.38
N ASP A 339 9.07 -24.02 -2.19
CA ASP A 339 8.41 -24.32 -0.91
C ASP A 339 7.42 -23.24 -0.47
N GLU A 340 7.58 -22.00 -0.93
CA GLU A 340 6.64 -20.90 -0.73
C GLU A 340 5.56 -20.82 -1.84
N ALA A 341 5.54 -21.76 -2.79
CA ALA A 341 4.57 -21.75 -3.88
C ALA A 341 3.16 -22.12 -3.41
N LEU A 342 2.16 -21.39 -3.91
CA LEU A 342 0.74 -21.64 -3.64
C LEU A 342 0.14 -22.74 -4.53
N VAL A 343 0.94 -23.29 -5.45
CA VAL A 343 0.57 -24.39 -6.34
C VAL A 343 1.64 -25.45 -6.29
N ASP A 344 1.21 -26.70 -6.11
CA ASP A 344 2.07 -27.86 -6.18
C ASP A 344 2.36 -28.22 -7.65
N ALA A 345 3.65 -28.29 -7.99
CA ALA A 345 4.12 -28.65 -9.33
C ALA A 345 3.81 -30.10 -9.71
N SER A 346 3.55 -30.98 -8.74
CA SER A 346 3.33 -32.41 -8.95
C SER A 346 1.87 -32.79 -9.22
N SER A 347 0.91 -32.07 -8.60
CA SER A 347 -0.49 -32.50 -8.53
C SER A 347 -1.52 -31.51 -9.10
N LEU A 348 -1.10 -30.30 -9.51
CA LEU A 348 -2.03 -29.21 -9.92
C LEU A 348 -3.09 -28.88 -8.84
N TRP A 349 -2.87 -29.31 -7.59
CA TRP A 349 -3.86 -29.18 -6.53
C TRP A 349 -4.14 -27.71 -6.23
N LEU A 350 -5.43 -27.41 -6.12
CA LEU A 350 -5.92 -26.20 -5.46
C LEU A 350 -5.91 -26.48 -3.96
N PRO A 351 -5.46 -25.55 -3.11
CA PRO A 351 -5.80 -25.64 -1.70
C PRO A 351 -7.33 -25.73 -1.55
N SER A 352 -7.79 -26.60 -0.66
CA SER A 352 -9.23 -26.89 -0.43
C SER A 352 -10.01 -25.67 0.06
N GLU A 353 -9.33 -24.62 0.54
CA GLU A 353 -9.94 -23.36 0.97
C GLU A 353 -10.41 -22.48 -0.21
N GLN A 354 -11.71 -22.20 -0.25
CA GLN A 354 -12.33 -21.27 -1.21
C GLN A 354 -11.76 -19.84 -1.16
N THR A 355 -11.18 -19.44 -0.03
CA THR A 355 -10.65 -18.09 0.25
C THR A 355 -9.42 -17.71 -0.58
N LEU A 356 -8.69 -18.69 -1.11
CA LEU A 356 -7.44 -18.51 -1.89
C LEU A 356 -7.67 -18.20 -3.38
N ARG A 357 -8.93 -17.97 -3.80
CA ARG A 357 -9.36 -17.91 -5.21
C ARG A 357 -9.50 -16.51 -5.82
N TYR A 358 -9.08 -15.43 -5.15
CA TYR A 358 -9.38 -14.07 -5.60
C TYR A 358 -8.15 -13.27 -6.07
N LEU A 359 -8.12 -12.96 -7.38
CA LEU A 359 -7.54 -11.77 -8.05
C LEU A 359 -7.39 -11.98 -9.58
N ALA A 360 -7.54 -13.21 -10.07
CA ALA A 360 -7.25 -13.56 -11.47
C ALA A 360 -8.19 -12.87 -12.49
N THR A 361 -9.45 -12.61 -12.14
CA THR A 361 -10.46 -12.11 -13.10
C THR A 361 -10.29 -10.64 -13.49
N ALA A 362 -9.75 -9.78 -12.60
CA ALA A 362 -9.65 -8.34 -12.86
C ALA A 362 -8.43 -7.96 -13.73
N ALA A 363 -7.34 -8.72 -13.64
CA ALA A 363 -6.13 -8.49 -14.42
C ALA A 363 -6.20 -9.02 -15.85
N ALA A 364 -6.97 -10.10 -16.08
CA ALA A 364 -7.28 -10.60 -17.42
C ALA A 364 -7.95 -9.51 -18.26
N ALA A 365 -8.90 -8.79 -17.66
CA ALA A 365 -9.66 -7.73 -18.34
C ALA A 365 -8.75 -6.56 -18.77
N ALA A 366 -7.76 -6.18 -17.96
CA ALA A 366 -6.81 -5.11 -18.29
C ALA A 366 -5.83 -5.52 -19.41
N ALA A 367 -5.30 -6.76 -19.37
CA ALA A 367 -4.39 -7.27 -20.41
C ALA A 367 -5.09 -7.54 -21.76
N VAL A 368 -6.36 -7.95 -21.74
CA VAL A 368 -7.15 -8.18 -22.96
C VAL A 368 -7.64 -6.88 -23.59
N ALA A 369 -7.98 -5.86 -22.79
CA ALA A 369 -8.40 -4.55 -23.29
C ALA A 369 -7.31 -3.83 -24.10
N GLY A 370 -6.03 -3.96 -23.70
CA GLY A 370 -4.90 -3.37 -24.43
C GLY A 370 -4.64 -3.97 -25.82
N ASN A 371 -5.01 -5.24 -26.03
CA ASN A 371 -4.85 -5.93 -27.32
C ASN A 371 -6.04 -5.74 -28.28
N LEU A 372 -7.25 -5.47 -27.77
CA LEU A 372 -8.42 -5.17 -28.60
C LEU A 372 -8.35 -3.78 -29.27
N ALA A 373 -7.65 -2.82 -28.67
CA ALA A 373 -7.46 -1.49 -29.25
C ALA A 373 -6.50 -1.50 -30.46
N LYS A 374 -5.59 -2.47 -30.56
CA LYS A 374 -4.63 -2.60 -31.67
C LYS A 374 -5.11 -3.47 -32.84
N SER A 375 -6.28 -4.12 -32.72
CA SER A 375 -6.80 -5.01 -33.77
C SER A 375 -7.97 -4.43 -34.59
N LYS A 376 -8.41 -3.19 -34.31
CA LYS A 376 -9.48 -2.52 -35.05
C LYS A 376 -9.03 -1.42 -36.02
N THR A 377 -7.72 -1.26 -36.21
CA THR A 377 -7.12 -0.38 -37.23
C THR A 377 -6.17 -1.16 -38.11
N LYS A 378 -6.74 -2.02 -38.96
CA LYS A 378 -6.17 -2.41 -40.25
C LYS A 378 -7.31 -2.62 -41.23
#